data_AF-A0A4P7BTZ5-F1
#
_entry.id   AF-A0A4P7BTZ5-F1
#
_cell.length_a   1.000
_cell.length_b   1.000
_cell.length_c   1.000
_cell.angle_alpha   90.00
_cell.angle_beta   90.00
_cell.angle_gamma   90.00
#
_symmetry.space_group_name_H-M   'P 1'
#
loop_
_entity.id
_entity.type
_entity.pdbx_description
1 polymer ?
#
loop_
_entity_poly.entity_id
_entity_poly.type
_entity_poly.pdbx_seq_one_letter_code
_entity_poly.pdbx_strand_id
1 'polypeptide(L)' 'MWRGQVPGARITQRQEKIYIKSRQQGLTQEAGVAKTGLSGRSGRRIEKSERFLPPVSRHWRTRPAPWEAV' A
#
# COMPACT_ATOMS: atom_id res chain seq x y z
N MET A 1 15.67 -16.00 8.83
CA MET A 1 14.41 -15.62 8.13
C MET A 1 14.63 -14.30 7.39
N TRP A 2 14.82 -14.35 6.07
CA TRP A 2 14.80 -13.14 5.24
C TRP A 2 13.34 -12.69 5.07
N ARG A 3 12.96 -11.53 5.62
CA ARG A 3 11.69 -10.87 5.24
C ARG A 3 11.97 -9.98 4.04
N GLY A 4 12.14 -10.59 2.87
CA GLY A 4 12.18 -9.86 1.61
C GLY A 4 10.82 -9.20 1.36
N GLN A 5 10.82 -7.93 0.98
CA GLN A 5 9.61 -7.20 0.58
C GLN A 5 9.05 -7.85 -0.70
N VAL A 6 7.96 -8.60 -0.59
CA VAL A 6 7.29 -9.20 -1.74
C VAL A 6 6.55 -8.10 -2.51
N PRO A 7 6.72 -7.97 -3.84
CA PRO A 7 5.93 -7.03 -4.62
C PRO A 7 4.43 -7.29 -4.43
N GLY A 8 3.66 -6.22 -4.18
CA GLY A 8 2.22 -6.31 -3.89
C GLY A 8 1.85 -6.45 -2.40
N ALA A 9 2.83 -6.64 -1.50
CA ALA A 9 2.57 -6.58 -0.07
C ALA A 9 2.16 -5.17 0.38
N ARG A 10 1.26 -5.08 1.36
CA ARG A 10 0.87 -3.79 1.96
C ARG A 10 2.04 -3.17 2.69
N ILE A 11 2.13 -1.84 2.62
CA ILE A 11 3.04 -1.08 3.48
C ILE A 11 2.62 -1.29 4.93
N THR A 12 3.57 -1.69 5.76
CA THR A 12 3.31 -1.88 7.18
C THR A 12 3.28 -0.53 7.91
N GLN A 13 2.49 -0.43 8.99
CA GLN A 13 2.46 0.79 9.81
C GLN A 13 3.84 1.18 10.35
N ARG A 14 4.71 0.19 10.61
CA ARG A 14 6.10 0.43 11.02
C ARG A 14 6.90 1.14 9.93
N GLN A 15 6.80 0.67 8.69
CA GLN A 15 7.47 1.29 7.54
C GLN A 15 6.96 2.72 7.31
N GLU A 16 5.65 2.92 7.40
CA GLU A 16 5.04 4.25 7.28
C GLU A 16 5.55 5.22 8.36
N LYS A 17 5.59 4.79 9.63
CA LYS A 17 6.12 5.60 10.74
C LYS A 17 7.59 5.99 10.53
N ILE A 18 8.43 5.04 10.10
CA ILE A 18 9.86 5.31 9.85
C ILE A 18 10.00 6.28 8.66
N TYR A 19 9.21 6.09 7.60
CA TYR A 19 9.20 6.98 6.44
C TYR A 19 8.80 8.40 6.84
N ILE A 20 7.67 8.57 7.54
CA ILE A 20 7.19 9.89 7.99
C ILE A 20 8.23 10.57 8.89
N LYS A 21 8.83 9.83 9.84
CA LYS A 21 9.91 10.36 10.69
C LYS A 21 11.10 10.84 9.86
N SER A 22 11.49 10.09 8.83
CA SER A 22 12.59 10.50 7.93
C SER A 22 12.26 11.80 7.18
N ARG A 23 11.01 11.98 6.74
CA ARG A 23 10.56 13.21 6.06
C ARG A 23 10.50 14.40 7.01
N GLN A 24 10.07 14.20 8.26
CA GLN A 24 10.10 15.23 9.31
C GLN A 24 11.53 15.66 9.66
N GLN A 25 12.51 14.77 9.51
CA GLN A 25 13.94 15.09 9.69
C GLN A 25 14.56 15.83 8.49
N GLY A 26 13.77 16.17 7.46
CA GLY A 26 14.24 16.86 6.26
C GLY A 26 14.94 15.96 5.22
N LEU A 27 14.95 14.64 5.42
CA LEU A 27 15.54 13.71 4.45
C LEU A 27 14.71 13.66 3.17
N THR A 28 15.37 13.48 2.02
CA THR A 28 14.71 13.33 0.72
C THR A 28 13.84 12.07 0.65
N GLN A 29 12.90 12.05 -0.31
CA GLN A 29 12.06 10.88 -0.54
C GLN A 29 12.88 9.61 -0.83
N GLU A 30 13.93 9.73 -1.65
CA GLU A 30 14.80 8.61 -2.01
C GLU A 30 15.49 8.02 -0.77
N ALA A 31 16.03 8.88 0.10
CA ALA A 31 16.65 8.44 1.36
C ALA A 31 15.65 7.77 2.31
N GLY A 32 14.44 8.32 2.43
CA GLY A 32 13.38 7.74 3.28
C GLY A 32 12.88 6.38 2.77
N VAL A 33 12.73 6.24 1.45
CA VAL A 33 12.33 5.00 0.79
C VAL A 33 13.40 3.93 0.93
N ALA A 34 14.68 4.27 0.69
CA ALA A 34 15.80 3.36 0.86
C ALA A 34 15.91 2.86 2.31
N LYS A 35 15.73 3.74 3.28
CA LYS A 35 15.75 3.41 4.72
C LYS A 35 14.66 2.42 5.14
N THR A 36 13.51 2.45 4.45
CA THR A 36 12.33 1.65 4.80
C THR A 36 12.15 0.40 3.92
N GLY A 37 12.97 0.25 2.88
CA GLY A 37 12.82 -0.82 1.89
C GLY A 37 11.56 -0.69 1.05
N LEU A 38 11.06 0.54 0.87
CA LEU A 38 9.88 0.84 0.07
C LEU A 38 10.26 1.06 -1.41
N SER A 39 9.25 1.23 -2.26
CA SER A 39 9.44 1.76 -3.62
C SER A 39 9.23 3.28 -3.66
N GLY A 40 9.80 3.96 -4.65
CA GLY A 40 9.57 5.39 -4.85
C GLY A 40 8.08 5.72 -5.04
N ARG A 41 7.33 4.86 -5.74
CA ARG A 41 5.87 5.00 -5.91
C ARG A 41 5.14 4.95 -4.57
N SER A 42 5.55 4.06 -3.67
CA SER A 42 5.02 3.95 -2.32
C SER A 42 5.28 5.21 -1.49
N GLY A 43 6.50 5.76 -1.56
CA GLY A 43 6.84 7.03 -0.90
C GLY A 43 5.93 8.18 -1.34
N ARG A 44 5.70 8.33 -2.65
CA ARG A 44 4.79 9.35 -3.20
C ARG A 44 3.34 9.17 -2.75
N ARG A 45 2.88 7.93 -2.64
CA ARG A 45 1.52 7.64 -2.13
C ARG A 45 1.34 8.04 -0.67
N ILE A 46 2.34 7.75 0.18
CA ILE A 46 2.31 8.15 1.59
C ILE A 46 2.27 9.68 1.69
N GLU A 47 3.06 10.39 0.88
CA GLU A 47 3.06 11.87 0.86
C GLU A 47 1.74 12.46 0.37
N LYS A 48 1.09 11.84 -0.62
CA LYS A 48 -0.24 12.24 -1.09
C LYS A 48 -1.37 11.86 -0.13
N SER A 49 -1.06 11.25 1.02
CA SER A 49 -2.05 10.71 1.96
C SER A 49 -3.03 9.70 1.33
N GLU A 50 -2.64 9.04 0.22
CA GLU A 50 -3.37 7.92 -0.37
C GLU A 50 -3.20 6.70 0.55
N ARG A 51 -3.93 6.69 1.66
CA ARG A 51 -3.97 5.53 2.56
C ARG A 51 -4.54 4.35 1.79
N PHE A 52 -3.89 3.21 1.94
CA PHE A 52 -4.45 1.94 1.50
C PHE A 52 -5.68 1.69 2.35
N LEU A 53 -6.85 2.07 1.83
CA LEU A 53 -8.11 1.67 2.42
C LEU A 53 -8.08 0.14 2.60
N PRO A 54 -8.59 -0.39 3.72
CA PRO A 54 -8.78 -1.82 3.84
C PRO A 54 -9.55 -2.29 2.59
N PRO A 55 -9.23 -3.49 2.08
CA PRO A 55 -9.87 -3.98 0.88
C PRO A 55 -11.36 -4.04 1.18
N VAL A 56 -12.14 -3.20 0.51
CA VAL A 56 -13.59 -3.34 0.51
C VAL A 56 -13.86 -4.76 0.06
N SER A 57 -14.75 -5.47 0.76
CA SER A 57 -15.14 -6.82 0.37
C SER A 57 -15.52 -6.79 -1.10
N ARG A 58 -14.82 -7.59 -1.91
CA ARG A 58 -15.11 -7.65 -3.34
C ARG A 58 -16.45 -8.36 -3.48
N HIS A 59 -17.49 -7.60 -3.80
CA HIS A 59 -18.76 -8.19 -4.20
C HIS A 59 -18.65 -8.56 -5.67
N TRP A 60 -18.43 -9.84 -5.95
CA TRP A 60 -18.51 -10.37 -7.29
C TRP A 60 -19.99 -10.35 -7.69
N ARG A 61 -20.29 -9.73 -8.84
CA ARG A 61 -21.64 -9.77 -9.39
C ARG A 61 -21.88 -11.16 -9.99
N THR A 62 -22.70 -11.96 -9.33
CA THR A 62 -23.31 -13.12 -9.98
C THR A 62 -24.29 -12.61 -11.03
N ARG A 63 -24.12 -12.99 -12.30
CA ARG A 63 -25.17 -12.76 -13.29
C ARG A 63 -26.32 -13.72 -12.97
N PRO A 64 -27.58 -13.25 -12.87
CA PRO A 64 -28.72 -14.16 -12.72
C PRO A 64 -28.78 -15.07 -13.95
N ALA A 65 -29.13 -16.34 -13.72
CA ALA A 65 -29.20 -17.32 -14.79
C ALA A 65 -30.43 -17.06 -15.67
N PRO A 66 -30.32 -17.19 -17.01
CA PRO A 66 -31.41 -16.85 -17.93
C PRO A 66 -32.62 -17.80 -17.87
N TRP A 67 -32.53 -18.94 -17.17
CA TRP A 67 -33.59 -19.95 -17.09
C TRP A 67 -34.48 -19.84 -15.84
N GLU A 68 -34.19 -18.94 -14.89
CA GLU A 68 -35.05 -18.70 -13.72
C GLU A 68 -36.18 -17.67 -14.00
N ALA A 69 -36.25 -17.12 -15.22
CA ALA A 69 -37.21 -16.09 -15.61
C ALA A 69 -38.47 -16.63 -16.32
N VAL A 70 -38.76 -17.95 -16.19
CA VAL A 70 -39.93 -18.62 -16.80
C VAL A 70 -40.88 -19.10 -15.72
#